data_AF-A0A399ZBQ0-F1
#
_entry.id   AF-A0A399ZBQ0-F1
#
_cell.length_a   1.000
_cell.length_b   1.000
_cell.length_c   1.000
_cell.angle_alpha   90.00
_cell.angle_beta   90.00
_cell.angle_gamma   90.00
#
_symmetry.space_group_name_H-M   'P 1'
#
loop_
_entity.id
_entity.type
_entity.pdbx_description
1 polymer ?
#
loop_
_entity_poly.entity_id
_entity_poly.type
_entity_poly.pdbx_seq_one_letter_code
_entity_poly.pdbx_strand_id
1 'polypeptide(L)'
;MSPFPRDPKKIRERIKRYERDLVSEKRRFGGYDDSAGKRYLLGPLYLLLGDVDGACKSFAWFQRAFPDDMGEPFQYLCWTLALHQVGDRRNAARKLAQTWFRNHFIVERLLGIE
;
A
#
# COMPACT_ATOMS: atom_id res chain seq x y z
N MET A 1 16.29 -5.83 11.78
CA MET A 1 16.47 -5.69 10.32
C MET A 1 15.10 -5.50 9.68
N SER A 2 14.96 -4.59 8.70
CA SER A 2 13.68 -4.38 8.01
C SER A 2 13.30 -5.62 7.18
N PRO A 3 12.04 -6.10 7.21
CA PRO A 3 11.57 -7.25 6.41
C PRO A 3 11.45 -6.93 4.90
N PHE A 4 11.70 -5.68 4.52
CA PHE A 4 11.65 -5.21 3.14
C PHE A 4 13.01 -5.35 2.46
N PRO A 5 13.08 -6.02 1.29
CA PRO A 5 14.31 -6.09 0.52
C PRO A 5 14.69 -4.68 0.07
N ARG A 6 15.98 -4.35 0.16
CA ARG A 6 16.54 -3.09 -0.36
C ARG A 6 16.94 -3.18 -1.83
N ASP A 7 17.14 -4.41 -2.32
CA ASP A 7 17.49 -4.68 -3.72
C ASP A 7 16.24 -4.48 -4.62
N PRO A 8 16.29 -3.52 -5.58
CA PRO A 8 15.19 -3.28 -6.51
C PRO A 8 14.75 -4.51 -7.29
N LYS A 9 15.67 -5.43 -7.60
CA LYS A 9 15.34 -6.70 -8.29
C LYS A 9 14.44 -7.57 -7.41
N LYS A 10 14.79 -7.74 -6.13
CA LYS A 10 14.00 -8.51 -5.16
C LYS A 10 12.63 -7.88 -4.88
N ILE A 11 12.55 -6.54 -4.88
CA ILE A 11 11.27 -5.84 -4.74
C ILE A 11 10.37 -6.15 -5.95
N ARG A 12 10.88 -6.02 -7.19
CA ARG A 12 10.13 -6.36 -8.41
C ARG A 12 9.68 -7.81 -8.45
N GLU A 13 10.54 -8.75 -8.03
CA GLU A 13 10.18 -10.17 -7.93
C GLU A 13 9.08 -10.42 -6.90
N ARG A 14 9.10 -9.70 -5.76
CA ARG A 14 8.06 -9.76 -4.73
C ARG A 14 6.72 -9.22 -5.24
N ILE A 15 6.72 -8.09 -5.93
CA ILE A 15 5.52 -7.51 -6.58
C ILE A 15 4.90 -8.54 -7.54
N LYS A 16 5.69 -9.05 -8.50
CA LYS A 16 5.21 -10.03 -9.49
C LYS A 16 4.67 -11.31 -8.87
N ARG A 17 5.26 -11.75 -7.75
CA ARG A 17 4.73 -12.91 -7.01
C ARG A 17 3.38 -12.59 -6.39
N TYR A 18 3.27 -11.48 -5.65
CA TYR A 18 2.01 -11.10 -5.00
C TYR A 18 0.88 -10.87 -6.01
N GLU A 19 1.14 -10.21 -7.14
CA GLU A 19 0.14 -10.04 -8.19
C GLU A 19 -0.34 -11.38 -8.76
N ARG A 20 0.57 -12.31 -9.05
CA ARG A 20 0.21 -13.65 -9.54
C ARG A 20 -0.58 -14.43 -8.51
N ASP A 21 -0.18 -14.38 -7.25
CA ASP A 21 -0.87 -15.07 -6.16
C ASP A 21 -2.30 -14.53 -6.01
N LEU A 22 -2.49 -13.20 -5.94
CA LEU A 22 -3.80 -12.58 -5.80
C LEU A 22 -4.74 -12.91 -6.97
N VAL A 23 -4.21 -12.93 -8.20
CA VAL A 23 -4.98 -13.36 -9.38
C VAL A 23 -5.36 -14.84 -9.29
N SER A 24 -4.42 -15.69 -8.86
CA SER A 24 -4.65 -17.13 -8.69
C SER A 24 -5.69 -17.42 -7.61
N GLU A 25 -5.58 -16.76 -6.45
CA GLU A 25 -6.51 -16.85 -5.33
C GLU A 25 -7.92 -16.43 -5.78
N LYS A 26 -8.05 -15.29 -6.45
CA LYS A 26 -9.35 -14.81 -6.96
C LYS A 26 -9.99 -15.79 -7.92
N ARG A 27 -9.20 -16.41 -8.80
CA ARG A 27 -9.68 -17.44 -9.75
C ARG A 27 -10.09 -18.74 -9.05
N ARG A 28 -9.31 -19.18 -8.06
CA ARG A 28 -9.50 -20.48 -7.40
C ARG A 28 -10.61 -20.44 -6.35
N PHE A 29 -10.69 -19.36 -5.58
CA PHE A 29 -11.56 -19.28 -4.40
C PHE A 29 -12.71 -18.27 -4.56
N GLY A 30 -12.70 -17.44 -5.62
CA GLY A 30 -13.62 -16.31 -5.73
C GLY A 30 -13.31 -15.17 -4.75
N GLY A 31 -12.29 -15.31 -3.89
CA GLY A 31 -11.84 -14.37 -2.88
C GLY A 31 -10.31 -14.29 -2.81
N TYR A 32 -9.78 -13.76 -1.72
CA TYR A 32 -8.34 -13.58 -1.52
C TYR A 32 -7.91 -14.17 -0.17
N ASP A 33 -6.71 -14.72 -0.11
CA ASP A 33 -6.11 -15.18 1.15
C ASP A 33 -5.36 -14.00 1.80
N ASP A 34 -5.79 -13.61 3.01
CA ASP A 34 -5.23 -12.46 3.71
C ASP A 34 -4.08 -12.81 4.67
N SER A 35 -3.71 -14.08 4.80
CA SER A 35 -2.72 -14.55 5.79
C SER A 35 -1.34 -13.87 5.68
N ALA A 36 -0.97 -13.40 4.49
CA ALA A 36 0.32 -12.76 4.23
C ALA A 36 0.26 -11.24 3.97
N GLY A 37 -0.92 -10.62 4.10
CA GLY A 37 -1.11 -9.17 3.91
C GLY A 37 -0.73 -8.65 2.52
N LYS A 38 -0.72 -9.51 1.50
CA LYS A 38 -0.21 -9.19 0.14
C LYS A 38 -0.88 -7.95 -0.46
N ARG A 39 -2.19 -7.82 -0.24
CA ARG A 39 -3.03 -6.72 -0.74
C ARG A 39 -2.62 -5.35 -0.21
N TYR A 40 -2.08 -5.29 1.02
CA TYR A 40 -1.65 -4.05 1.66
C TYR A 40 -0.24 -3.64 1.22
N LEU A 41 0.57 -4.59 0.75
CA LEU A 41 1.99 -4.38 0.48
C LEU A 41 2.30 -3.94 -0.96
N LEU A 42 1.42 -4.18 -1.95
CA LEU A 42 1.71 -3.87 -3.35
C LEU A 42 2.03 -2.39 -3.59
N GLY A 43 1.16 -1.47 -3.19
CA GLY A 43 1.38 -0.02 -3.34
C GLY A 43 2.69 0.47 -2.68
N PRO A 44 2.94 0.14 -1.40
CA PRO A 44 4.22 0.41 -0.74
C PRO A 44 5.45 -0.14 -1.48
N LEU A 45 5.38 -1.36 -2.02
CA LEU A 45 6.50 -1.95 -2.77
C LEU A 45 6.78 -1.19 -4.07
N TYR A 46 5.75 -0.71 -4.77
CA TYR A 46 5.92 0.15 -5.94
C TYR A 46 6.58 1.49 -5.56
N LEU A 47 6.17 2.11 -4.45
CA LEU A 47 6.83 3.34 -3.96
C LEU A 47 8.29 3.13 -3.59
N LEU A 48 8.65 1.99 -3.01
CA LEU A 48 10.06 1.66 -2.73
C LEU A 48 10.91 1.58 -4.00
N LEU A 49 10.30 1.37 -5.17
CA LEU A 49 10.96 1.42 -6.48
C LEU A 49 10.96 2.83 -7.12
N GLY A 50 10.33 3.81 -6.47
CA GLY A 50 10.05 5.12 -7.08
C GLY A 50 8.95 5.07 -8.16
N ASP A 51 8.22 3.97 -8.29
CA ASP A 51 7.15 3.80 -9.27
C ASP A 51 5.82 4.31 -8.70
N VAL A 52 5.63 5.62 -8.76
CA VAL A 52 4.46 6.30 -8.22
C VAL A 52 3.19 5.91 -8.97
N ASP A 53 3.27 5.77 -10.29
CA ASP A 53 2.12 5.38 -11.12
C ASP A 53 1.69 3.94 -10.81
N GLY A 54 2.64 3.02 -10.67
CA GLY A 54 2.39 1.65 -10.24
C GLY A 54 1.75 1.60 -8.85
N ALA A 55 2.23 2.43 -7.92
CA ALA A 55 1.65 2.54 -6.58
C ALA A 55 0.19 3.03 -6.64
N CYS A 56 -0.08 4.13 -7.35
CA CYS A 56 -1.44 4.66 -7.52
C CYS A 56 -2.39 3.65 -8.15
N LYS A 57 -1.95 2.90 -9.18
CA LYS A 57 -2.73 1.82 -9.79
C LYS A 57 -3.04 0.72 -8.79
N SER A 58 -2.06 0.32 -7.99
CA SER A 58 -2.24 -0.69 -6.95
C SER A 58 -3.24 -0.24 -5.88
N PHE A 59 -3.15 1.00 -5.40
CA PHE A 59 -4.11 1.53 -4.43
C PHE A 59 -5.52 1.64 -4.99
N ALA A 60 -5.67 2.09 -6.25
CA ALA A 60 -6.96 2.13 -6.91
C ALA A 60 -7.56 0.73 -7.10
N TRP A 61 -6.74 -0.28 -7.41
CA TRP A 61 -7.17 -1.67 -7.42
C TRP A 61 -7.63 -2.14 -6.04
N PHE A 62 -6.86 -1.85 -4.98
CA PHE A 62 -7.21 -2.23 -3.61
C PHE A 62 -8.60 -1.66 -3.23
N GLN A 63 -8.83 -0.37 -3.48
CA GLN A 63 -10.12 0.27 -3.19
C GLN A 63 -11.31 -0.39 -3.89
N ARG A 64 -11.13 -0.84 -5.14
CA ARG A 64 -12.19 -1.51 -5.90
C ARG A 64 -12.38 -2.96 -5.48
N ALA A 65 -11.29 -3.66 -5.17
CA ALA A 65 -11.31 -5.08 -4.83
C ALA A 65 -11.78 -5.33 -3.38
N PHE A 66 -11.57 -4.35 -2.50
CA PHE A 66 -11.85 -4.44 -1.07
C PHE A 66 -12.52 -3.17 -0.54
N PRO A 67 -13.73 -2.82 -1.02
CA PRO A 67 -14.39 -1.56 -0.66
C PRO A 67 -14.73 -1.42 0.83
N ASP A 68 -14.99 -2.56 1.49
CA ASP A 68 -15.33 -2.62 2.92
C ASP A 68 -14.11 -2.82 3.83
N ASP A 69 -12.92 -2.96 3.23
CA ASP A 69 -11.68 -3.18 3.98
C ASP A 69 -11.12 -1.85 4.48
N MET A 70 -10.82 -1.82 5.78
CA MET A 70 -10.37 -0.61 6.46
C MET A 70 -8.86 -0.34 6.29
N GLY A 71 -8.14 -1.22 5.58
CA GLY A 71 -6.74 -1.06 5.21
C GLY A 71 -5.77 -1.07 6.39
N GLU A 72 -4.48 -1.01 6.07
CA GLU A 72 -3.42 -0.92 7.08
C GLU A 72 -2.89 0.52 7.22
N PRO A 73 -2.55 0.99 8.43
CA PRO A 73 -2.06 2.35 8.63
C PRO A 73 -0.83 2.70 7.78
N PHE A 74 0.15 1.79 7.68
CA PHE A 74 1.34 2.02 6.85
C PHE A 74 1.00 2.10 5.35
N GLN A 75 0.03 1.31 4.89
CA GLN A 75 -0.46 1.33 3.52
C GLN A 75 -1.10 2.70 3.22
N TYR A 76 -1.91 3.24 4.14
CA TYR A 76 -2.54 4.55 3.98
C TYR A 76 -1.54 5.71 4.01
N LEU A 77 -0.49 5.61 4.83
CA LEU A 77 0.60 6.58 4.79
C LEU A 77 1.30 6.56 3.42
N CYS A 78 1.66 5.38 2.91
CA CYS A 78 2.23 5.23 1.58
C CYS A 78 1.28 5.79 0.49
N TRP A 79 -0.02 5.52 0.58
CA TRP A 79 -1.00 6.05 -0.36
C TRP A 79 -1.09 7.58 -0.30
N THR A 80 -1.05 8.16 0.90
CA THR A 80 -0.97 9.61 1.09
C THR A 80 0.22 10.21 0.34
N LEU A 81 1.40 9.58 0.48
CA LEU A 81 2.62 10.03 -0.19
C LEU A 81 2.51 9.92 -1.72
N ALA A 82 1.95 8.82 -2.23
CA ALA A 82 1.74 8.65 -3.67
C ALA A 82 0.80 9.73 -4.25
N LEU A 83 -0.33 9.98 -3.59
CA LEU A 83 -1.28 11.03 -3.99
C LEU A 83 -0.65 12.43 -3.95
N HIS A 84 0.17 12.69 -2.92
CA HIS A 84 0.89 13.95 -2.81
C HIS A 84 1.89 14.14 -3.96
N GLN A 85 2.63 13.10 -4.32
CA GLN A 85 3.62 13.14 -5.41
C GLN A 85 3.00 13.40 -6.78
N VAL A 86 1.78 12.90 -7.03
CA VAL A 86 1.03 13.19 -8.28
C VAL A 86 0.23 14.50 -8.22
N GLY A 87 0.37 15.28 -7.14
CA GLY A 87 -0.28 16.59 -7.01
C GLY A 87 -1.74 16.56 -6.53
N ASP A 88 -2.30 15.39 -6.22
CA ASP A 88 -3.67 15.25 -5.68
C ASP A 88 -3.71 15.56 -4.18
N ARG A 89 -3.50 16.84 -3.85
CA ARG A 89 -3.45 17.33 -2.46
C ARG A 89 -4.75 17.06 -1.70
N ARG A 90 -5.89 17.11 -2.37
CA ARG A 90 -7.21 16.93 -1.73
C ARG A 90 -7.37 15.50 -1.24
N ASN A 91 -7.10 14.51 -2.08
CA ASN A 91 -7.21 13.12 -1.66
C ASN A 91 -6.04 12.70 -0.76
N ALA A 92 -4.84 13.26 -0.96
CA ALA A 92 -3.73 13.07 -0.04
C ALA A 92 -4.10 13.51 1.39
N ALA A 93 -4.67 14.70 1.57
CA ALA A 93 -5.11 15.19 2.88
C ALA A 93 -6.16 14.28 3.53
N ARG A 94 -7.13 13.79 2.73
CA ARG A 94 -8.11 12.80 3.20
C ARG A 94 -7.47 11.50 3.63
N LYS A 95 -6.50 10.96 2.87
CA LYS A 95 -5.78 9.74 3.26
C LYS A 95 -4.87 9.94 4.45
N LEU A 96 -4.30 11.13 4.62
CA LEU A 96 -3.53 11.44 5.83
C LEU A 96 -4.42 11.43 7.08
N ALA A 97 -5.60 12.06 7.00
CA ALA A 97 -6.57 12.02 8.10
C ALA A 97 -6.99 10.58 8.43
N GLN A 98 -7.25 9.74 7.41
CA GLN A 98 -7.54 8.32 7.62
C GLN A 98 -6.37 7.57 8.26
N THR A 99 -5.13 7.85 7.84
CA THR A 99 -3.92 7.30 8.49
C THR A 99 -3.90 7.66 9.97
N TRP A 100 -4.11 8.94 10.30
CA TRP A 100 -4.12 9.44 11.66
C TRP A 100 -5.18 8.74 12.53
N PHE A 101 -6.43 8.65 12.06
CA PHE A 101 -7.49 7.98 12.81
C PHE A 101 -7.27 6.48 12.98
N ARG A 102 -6.50 5.84 12.08
CA ARG A 102 -6.17 4.42 12.20
C ARG A 102 -5.00 4.18 13.16
N ASN A 103 -3.97 5.02 13.09
CA ASN A 103 -2.83 4.98 14.01
C ASN A 103 -2.07 6.31 13.97
N HIS A 104 -2.35 7.21 14.91
CA HIS A 104 -1.72 8.52 15.03
C HIS A 104 -0.20 8.44 15.28
N PHE A 105 0.25 7.42 16.04
CA PHE A 105 1.67 7.22 16.34
C PHE A 105 2.55 7.11 15.10
N ILE A 106 2.03 6.60 13.97
CA ILE A 106 2.81 6.53 12.72
C ILE A 106 3.09 7.92 12.16
N VAL A 107 2.13 8.84 12.26
CA VAL A 107 2.30 10.22 11.78
C VAL A 107 3.17 11.00 12.76
N GLU A 108 2.97 10.83 14.07
CA GLU A 108 3.80 11.46 15.10
C GLU A 108 5.26 11.02 15.00
N ARG A 109 5.50 9.71 14.83
CA ARG A 109 6.83 9.15 14.59
C ARG A 109 7.49 9.75 13.36
N LEU A 110 6.73 9.90 12.26
CA LEU A 110 7.23 10.49 11.02
C LEU A 110 7.61 11.97 11.19
N LEU A 111 6.84 12.71 11.99
CA LEU A 111 7.06 14.12 12.27
C LEU A 111 8.08 14.37 13.40
N GLY A 112 8.46 13.34 14.16
CA GLY A 112 9.38 13.45 15.28
C GLY A 112 8.79 14.17 16.49
N ILE A 113 7.49 14.02 16.73
CA ILE A 113 6.75 14.66 17.83
C ILE A 113 6.60 13.70 19.04
N GLU A 114 7.44 12.66 19.10
CA GLU A 114 7.48 11.68 20.20
C GLU A 114 8.12 12.23 21.47
#